data_AF-A0A9P9FWC3-F1
#
_entry.id   AF-A0A9P9FWC3-F1
#
_cell.length_a   1.000
_cell.length_b   1.000
_cell.length_c   1.000
_cell.angle_alpha   90.00
_cell.angle_beta   90.00
_cell.angle_gamma   90.00
#
_symmetry.space_group_name_H-M   'P 1'
#
loop_
_entity.id
_entity.type
_entity.pdbx_description
1 polymer ?
#
loop_
_entity_poly.entity_id
_entity_poly.type
_entity_poly.pdbx_seq_one_letter_code
_entity_poly.pdbx_strand_id
1 'polypeptide(L)'
;MSSSVIIHYTAVMGIQRRTLTFNAAHNSTSELAGLIWVGRLLFLEYALTVYSYATLAYEWPCRDHYPSQPDRLDAIRKKYLIRGCYTPFGEIIELKAFAKSIVKREGIPGNLSWDPDGQSFTIGHDKKFKPSEFCATHLKAIELVQERVDEMMLGLKVDINIDEILGSGSGRKLAEGDDEAGSDNEDEDEDEDEEEDDGDDDEDNYKRPLNASKEARGLVNLNFNHRPSKVNTHTQQLIMKVSSILAAAAMASVAQAWTLDFFASKGTRTKKVFANGHERNECTNLRSDYNWPTTEIHFNPETGGWPDAKGYTAYSKTNCKGKAYYGVEGNQFMKKTFKSYKVTG
;
A
#
# COMPACT_ATOMS: atom_id res chain seq x y z
N MET A 1 -23.45 18.13 9.50
CA MET A 1 -22.97 18.12 8.09
C MET A 1 -24.19 18.16 7.19
N SER A 2 -24.23 19.01 6.15
CA SER A 2 -25.40 19.06 5.26
C SER A 2 -25.47 17.80 4.40
N SER A 3 -26.66 17.20 4.34
CA SER A 3 -26.94 15.89 3.76
C SER A 3 -26.77 15.89 2.23
N SER A 4 -25.57 15.61 1.74
CA SER A 4 -25.33 15.59 0.29
C SER A 4 -25.82 14.29 -0.34
N VAL A 5 -26.74 14.40 -1.31
CA VAL A 5 -27.35 13.25 -2.00
C VAL A 5 -26.31 12.33 -2.64
N ILE A 6 -25.20 12.87 -3.17
CA ILE A 6 -24.14 12.06 -3.78
C ILE A 6 -23.34 11.25 -2.75
N ILE A 7 -23.22 11.72 -1.51
CA ILE A 7 -22.59 10.96 -0.41
C ILE A 7 -23.49 9.82 0.01
N HIS A 8 -24.80 10.05 0.15
CA HIS A 8 -25.77 8.98 0.42
C HIS A 8 -25.80 7.93 -0.68
N TYR A 9 -25.80 8.36 -1.94
CA TYR A 9 -25.70 7.45 -3.08
C TYR A 9 -24.39 6.63 -3.05
N THR A 10 -23.26 7.26 -2.72
CA THR A 10 -21.97 6.59 -2.56
C THR A 10 -21.99 5.57 -1.40
N ALA A 11 -22.62 5.92 -0.28
CA ALA A 11 -22.78 5.02 0.87
C ALA A 11 -23.65 3.80 0.53
N VAL A 12 -24.75 4.00 -0.21
CA VAL A 12 -25.61 2.90 -0.70
C VAL A 12 -24.89 2.02 -1.72
N MET A 13 -24.06 2.59 -2.61
CA MET A 13 -23.21 1.80 -3.51
C MET A 13 -22.22 0.90 -2.74
N GLY A 14 -21.77 1.33 -1.56
CA GLY A 14 -20.93 0.53 -0.66
C GLY A 14 -21.61 -0.71 -0.05
N ILE A 15 -22.88 -0.99 -0.35
CA ILE A 15 -23.64 -2.12 0.20
C ILE A 15 -24.00 -3.12 -0.90
N GLN A 16 -23.66 -4.39 -0.69
CA GLN A 16 -23.95 -5.49 -1.61
C GLN A 16 -25.44 -5.84 -1.63
N ARG A 17 -26.09 -5.65 -2.79
CA ARG A 17 -27.54 -5.85 -2.98
C ARG A 17 -28.06 -7.25 -2.60
N ARG A 18 -27.24 -8.30 -2.65
CA ARG A 18 -27.68 -9.70 -2.39
C ARG A 18 -27.50 -10.14 -0.94
N THR A 19 -26.41 -9.71 -0.30
CA THR A 19 -26.01 -10.14 1.04
C THR A 19 -26.29 -9.08 2.12
N LEU A 20 -26.56 -7.84 1.70
CA LEU A 20 -26.70 -6.66 2.57
C LEU A 20 -25.45 -6.36 3.42
N THR A 21 -24.29 -6.92 3.02
CA THR A 21 -22.98 -6.66 3.63
C THR A 21 -22.27 -5.50 2.94
N PHE A 22 -21.36 -4.82 3.64
CA PHE A 22 -20.50 -3.82 3.01
C PHE A 22 -19.59 -4.44 1.95
N ASN A 23 -19.28 -3.67 0.90
CA ASN A 23 -18.29 -4.04 -0.11
C ASN A 23 -16.87 -4.03 0.50
N ALA A 24 -16.09 -5.07 0.18
CA ALA A 24 -14.67 -5.12 0.51
C ALA A 24 -13.91 -4.00 -0.21
N ALA A 25 -12.83 -3.48 0.40
CA ALA A 25 -12.08 -2.33 -0.13
C ALA A 25 -11.59 -2.52 -1.58
N HIS A 26 -11.26 -3.76 -1.97
CA HIS A 26 -10.92 -4.13 -3.35
C HIS A 26 -12.02 -3.77 -4.36
N ASN A 27 -13.28 -4.10 -4.04
CA ASN A 27 -14.43 -3.84 -4.91
C ASN A 27 -14.76 -2.34 -4.91
N SER A 28 -14.89 -1.75 -3.71
CA SER A 28 -15.22 -0.33 -3.52
C SER A 28 -14.25 0.61 -4.24
N THR A 29 -12.97 0.24 -4.34
CA THR A 29 -11.96 1.06 -5.05
C THR A 29 -12.30 1.26 -6.53
N SER A 30 -12.91 0.27 -7.19
CA SER A 30 -13.34 0.36 -8.59
C SER A 30 -14.62 1.19 -8.77
N GLU A 31 -15.59 1.01 -7.88
CA GLU A 31 -16.86 1.76 -7.85
C GLU A 31 -16.60 3.26 -7.60
N LEU A 32 -15.79 3.59 -6.60
CA LEU A 32 -15.37 4.95 -6.29
C LEU A 32 -14.50 5.56 -7.41
N ALA A 33 -13.72 4.75 -8.14
CA ALA A 33 -13.00 5.23 -9.32
C ALA A 33 -13.96 5.63 -10.45
N GLY A 34 -15.04 4.88 -10.66
CA GLY A 34 -16.10 5.21 -11.62
C GLY A 34 -16.79 6.53 -11.26
N LEU A 35 -17.21 6.70 -10.00
CA LEU A 35 -17.80 7.95 -9.51
C LEU A 35 -16.88 9.16 -9.71
N ILE A 36 -15.58 9.01 -9.40
CA ILE A 36 -14.60 10.08 -9.59
C ILE A 36 -14.38 10.39 -11.08
N TRP A 37 -14.44 9.38 -11.95
CA TRP A 37 -14.31 9.62 -13.40
C TRP A 37 -15.52 10.38 -13.95
N VAL A 38 -16.75 9.97 -13.62
CA VAL A 38 -17.98 10.66 -14.02
C VAL A 38 -18.01 12.10 -13.48
N GLY A 39 -17.71 12.29 -12.19
CA GLY A 39 -17.67 13.64 -11.61
C GLY A 39 -16.61 14.54 -12.25
N ARG A 40 -15.44 14.00 -12.63
CA ARG A 40 -14.43 14.78 -13.38
C ARG A 40 -14.93 15.24 -14.74
N LEU A 41 -15.73 14.44 -15.45
CA LEU A 41 -16.37 14.88 -16.70
C LEU A 41 -17.41 15.97 -16.47
N LEU A 42 -18.25 15.83 -15.43
CA LEU A 42 -19.22 16.86 -15.06
C LEU A 42 -18.54 18.18 -14.64
N PHE A 43 -17.42 18.10 -13.90
CA PHE A 43 -16.63 19.29 -13.54
C PHE A 43 -15.87 19.89 -14.72
N LEU A 44 -15.47 19.08 -15.71
CA LEU A 44 -14.86 19.58 -16.95
C LEU A 44 -15.90 20.36 -17.77
N GLU A 45 -17.10 19.81 -17.95
CA GLU A 45 -18.21 20.49 -18.62
C GLU A 45 -18.57 21.79 -17.87
N TYR A 46 -18.75 21.72 -16.54
CA TYR A 46 -18.99 22.91 -15.70
C TYR A 46 -17.91 23.99 -15.84
N ALA A 47 -16.64 23.60 -15.95
CA ALA A 47 -15.51 24.52 -16.03
C ALA A 47 -15.37 25.17 -17.42
N LEU A 48 -15.51 24.37 -18.49
CA LEU A 48 -15.15 24.72 -19.87
C LEU A 48 -16.12 24.06 -20.87
N THR A 49 -17.38 24.50 -20.89
CA THR A 49 -18.37 24.02 -21.86
C THR A 49 -17.91 24.31 -23.29
N VAL A 50 -18.21 23.41 -24.24
CA VAL A 50 -17.88 23.64 -25.66
C VAL A 50 -18.77 24.71 -26.27
N TYR A 51 -20.03 24.78 -25.83
CA TYR A 51 -21.05 25.71 -26.30
C TYR A 51 -21.64 26.47 -25.11
N SER A 52 -22.23 27.65 -25.33
CA SER A 52 -22.98 28.34 -24.28
C SER A 52 -24.34 27.69 -24.06
N TYR A 53 -24.78 27.63 -22.80
CA TYR A 53 -26.09 27.11 -22.44
C TYR A 53 -27.07 28.27 -22.17
N ALA A 54 -27.60 28.83 -23.26
CA ALA A 54 -28.61 29.89 -23.22
C ALA A 54 -30.00 29.41 -22.73
N THR A 55 -30.20 28.09 -22.56
CA THR A 55 -31.45 27.49 -22.05
C THR A 55 -31.50 27.37 -20.53
N LEU A 56 -30.43 27.73 -19.82
CA LEU A 56 -30.39 27.74 -18.36
C LEU A 56 -30.91 29.08 -17.82
N ALA A 57 -31.38 29.09 -16.57
CA ALA A 57 -31.90 30.29 -15.90
C ALA A 57 -30.83 31.41 -15.76
N TYR A 58 -29.55 31.04 -15.80
CA TYR A 58 -28.43 31.93 -16.00
C TYR A 58 -27.62 31.40 -17.18
N GLU A 59 -27.31 32.25 -18.16
CA GLU A 59 -26.54 31.84 -19.33
C GLU A 59 -25.16 31.31 -18.90
N TRP A 60 -24.87 30.06 -19.25
CA TRP A 60 -23.55 29.49 -19.01
C TRP A 60 -22.65 29.78 -20.20
N PRO A 61 -21.55 30.53 -20.04
CA PRO A 61 -20.72 30.94 -21.17
C PRO A 61 -19.86 29.77 -21.69
N CYS A 62 -19.58 29.76 -22.99
CA CYS A 62 -18.64 28.81 -23.59
C CYS A 62 -17.20 29.03 -23.09
N ARG A 63 -16.35 28.01 -23.22
CA ARG A 63 -14.93 28.06 -22.82
C ARG A 63 -14.16 29.26 -23.39
N ASP A 64 -14.55 29.76 -24.57
CA ASP A 64 -13.83 30.82 -25.30
C ASP A 64 -14.15 32.22 -24.71
N HIS A 65 -15.14 32.33 -23.83
CA HIS A 65 -15.43 33.54 -23.03
C HIS A 65 -14.43 33.76 -21.89
N TYR A 66 -13.78 32.71 -21.39
CA TYR A 66 -12.82 32.83 -20.29
C TYR A 66 -11.45 33.30 -20.80
N PRO A 67 -10.84 34.36 -20.23
CA PRO A 67 -9.52 34.85 -20.66
C PRO A 67 -8.40 33.81 -20.62
N SER A 68 -8.50 32.85 -19.71
CA SER A 68 -7.58 31.72 -19.58
C SER A 68 -8.35 30.46 -19.19
N GLN A 69 -8.45 29.52 -20.13
CA GLN A 69 -9.08 28.21 -19.91
C GLN A 69 -8.29 27.36 -18.89
N PRO A 70 -6.93 27.34 -18.88
CA PRO A 70 -6.15 26.66 -17.85
C PRO A 70 -6.41 27.18 -16.43
N ASP A 71 -6.44 28.51 -16.23
CA ASP A 71 -6.65 29.09 -14.90
C ASP A 71 -8.09 28.84 -14.40
N ARG A 72 -9.07 28.91 -15.31
CA ARG A 72 -10.46 28.51 -15.01
C ARG A 72 -10.52 27.06 -14.55
N LEU A 73 -9.87 26.14 -15.27
CA LEU A 73 -9.85 24.72 -14.92
C LEU A 73 -9.12 24.48 -13.58
N ASP A 74 -8.00 25.16 -13.33
CA ASP A 74 -7.24 25.02 -12.09
C ASP A 74 -7.99 25.57 -10.87
N ALA A 75 -8.72 26.68 -11.02
CA ALA A 75 -9.60 27.20 -9.97
C ALA A 75 -10.71 26.21 -9.59
N ILE A 76 -11.38 25.60 -10.58
CA ILE A 76 -12.38 24.54 -10.34
C ILE A 76 -11.73 23.29 -9.73
N ARG A 77 -10.54 22.90 -10.21
CA ARG A 77 -9.76 21.78 -9.67
C ARG A 77 -9.43 21.99 -8.20
N LYS A 78 -8.85 23.14 -7.84
CA LYS A 78 -8.51 23.52 -6.45
C LYS A 78 -9.73 23.51 -5.55
N LYS A 79 -10.88 23.99 -6.03
CA LYS A 79 -12.11 24.07 -5.23
C LYS A 79 -12.80 22.73 -4.98
N TYR A 80 -12.83 21.81 -5.95
CA TYR A 80 -13.67 20.60 -5.88
C TYR A 80 -12.95 19.26 -6.13
N LEU A 81 -11.79 19.24 -6.81
CA LEU A 81 -11.12 18.02 -7.28
C LEU A 81 -9.83 17.68 -6.52
N ILE A 82 -9.43 18.51 -5.55
CA ILE A 82 -8.26 18.26 -4.69
C ILE A 82 -8.68 17.49 -3.43
N ARG A 83 -7.78 16.60 -2.98
CA ARG A 83 -7.91 15.83 -1.74
C ARG A 83 -8.02 16.78 -0.52
N GLY A 84 -8.88 16.47 0.45
CA GLY A 84 -9.10 17.32 1.63
C GLY A 84 -9.94 18.59 1.40
N CYS A 85 -10.48 18.84 0.20
CA CYS A 85 -11.47 19.92 0.05
C CYS A 85 -12.79 19.54 0.76
N TYR A 86 -13.42 20.51 1.44
CA TYR A 86 -14.69 20.34 2.17
C TYR A 86 -15.89 20.29 1.22
N THR A 87 -15.85 19.38 0.24
CA THR A 87 -16.90 19.18 -0.76
C THR A 87 -17.26 17.70 -0.86
N PRO A 88 -18.49 17.36 -1.29
CA PRO A 88 -18.89 15.96 -1.46
C PRO A 88 -17.95 15.16 -2.38
N PHE A 89 -17.35 15.82 -3.37
CA PHE A 89 -16.41 15.15 -4.26
C PHE A 89 -15.02 14.94 -3.63
N GLY A 90 -14.57 15.87 -2.77
CA GLY A 90 -13.40 15.70 -1.93
C GLY A 90 -13.53 14.51 -0.98
N GLU A 91 -14.70 14.33 -0.36
CA GLU A 91 -15.01 13.19 0.51
C GLU A 91 -14.98 11.84 -0.24
N ILE A 92 -15.47 11.78 -1.48
CA ILE A 92 -15.36 10.58 -2.33
C ILE A 92 -13.89 10.29 -2.70
N ILE A 93 -13.06 11.33 -2.93
CA ILE A 93 -11.62 11.18 -3.16
C ILE A 93 -10.92 10.64 -1.90
N GLU A 94 -11.25 11.15 -0.71
CA GLU A 94 -10.74 10.65 0.57
C GLU A 94 -11.11 9.18 0.80
N LEU A 95 -12.38 8.84 0.60
CA LEU A 95 -12.88 7.47 0.77
C LEU A 95 -12.17 6.49 -0.17
N LYS A 96 -11.88 6.90 -1.41
CA LYS A 96 -11.06 6.09 -2.34
C LYS A 96 -9.60 5.98 -1.88
N ALA A 97 -9.01 7.05 -1.37
CA ALA A 97 -7.63 7.03 -0.84
C ALA A 97 -7.52 6.09 0.37
N PHE A 98 -8.53 6.08 1.24
CA PHE A 98 -8.66 5.17 2.38
C PHE A 98 -8.88 3.71 1.93
N ALA A 99 -9.80 3.45 0.99
CA ALA A 99 -9.98 2.11 0.43
C ALA A 99 -8.66 1.59 -0.20
N LYS A 100 -7.91 2.45 -0.91
CA LYS A 100 -6.60 2.09 -1.47
C LYS A 100 -5.53 1.81 -0.41
N SER A 101 -5.54 2.50 0.75
CA SER A 101 -4.58 2.20 1.82
C SER A 101 -4.88 0.86 2.50
N ILE A 102 -6.15 0.51 2.67
CA ILE A 102 -6.59 -0.82 3.10
C ILE A 102 -6.12 -1.89 2.11
N VAL A 103 -6.40 -1.73 0.81
CA VAL A 103 -5.94 -2.64 -0.26
C VAL A 103 -4.41 -2.81 -0.28
N LYS A 104 -3.65 -1.74 -0.04
CA LYS A 104 -2.18 -1.82 0.04
C LYS A 104 -1.70 -2.64 1.25
N ARG A 105 -2.41 -2.57 2.37
CA ARG A 105 -2.09 -3.32 3.61
C ARG A 105 -2.52 -4.78 3.54
N GLU A 106 -3.66 -5.06 2.92
CA GLU A 106 -4.23 -6.42 2.80
C GLU A 106 -3.61 -7.22 1.64
N GLY A 107 -2.98 -6.54 0.68
CA GLY A 107 -2.36 -7.16 -0.49
C GLY A 107 -3.40 -7.54 -1.56
N ILE A 108 -2.96 -8.15 -2.65
CA ILE A 108 -3.90 -8.68 -3.65
C ILE A 108 -4.53 -9.96 -3.08
N PRO A 109 -5.87 -10.08 -3.01
CA PRO A 109 -6.50 -11.31 -2.53
C PRO A 109 -6.07 -12.49 -3.42
N GLY A 110 -5.40 -13.46 -2.83
CA GLY A 110 -5.05 -14.69 -3.51
C GLY A 110 -6.33 -15.41 -3.94
N ASN A 111 -6.45 -15.73 -5.22
CA ASN A 111 -7.57 -16.53 -5.71
C ASN A 111 -7.38 -17.97 -5.21
N LEU A 112 -7.95 -18.26 -4.04
CA LEU A 112 -7.89 -19.55 -3.36
C LEU A 112 -9.27 -20.20 -3.39
N SER A 113 -9.38 -21.32 -4.12
CA SER A 113 -10.62 -22.12 -4.14
C SER A 113 -10.34 -23.53 -3.64
N TRP A 114 -11.18 -24.00 -2.74
CA TRP A 114 -11.14 -25.38 -2.25
C TRP A 114 -11.63 -26.34 -3.34
N ASP A 115 -10.99 -27.51 -3.46
CA ASP A 115 -11.60 -28.65 -4.15
C ASP A 115 -12.91 -29.02 -3.43
N PRO A 116 -13.95 -29.51 -4.14
CA PRO A 116 -15.16 -30.05 -3.51
C PRO A 116 -14.89 -31.14 -2.45
N ASP A 117 -13.76 -31.86 -2.55
CA ASP A 117 -13.34 -32.87 -1.56
C ASP A 117 -12.84 -32.28 -0.23
N GLY A 118 -12.57 -30.97 -0.16
CA GLY A 118 -12.05 -30.26 1.01
C GLY A 118 -10.59 -30.59 1.39
N GLN A 119 -9.95 -31.55 0.72
CA GLN A 119 -8.59 -32.04 1.02
C GLN A 119 -7.47 -31.28 0.29
N SER A 120 -7.82 -30.43 -0.69
CA SER A 120 -6.90 -29.59 -1.44
C SER A 120 -7.51 -28.24 -1.76
N PHE A 121 -6.67 -27.25 -2.02
CA PHE A 121 -7.06 -25.96 -2.55
C PHE A 121 -6.16 -25.59 -3.73
N THR A 122 -6.70 -24.84 -4.69
CA THR A 122 -5.95 -24.25 -5.79
C THR A 122 -5.56 -22.82 -5.47
N ILE A 123 -4.30 -22.45 -5.70
CA ILE A 123 -3.85 -21.05 -5.73
C ILE A 123 -3.71 -20.61 -7.19
N GLY A 124 -4.38 -19.50 -7.54
CA GLY A 124 -4.30 -18.91 -8.87
C GLY A 124 -5.05 -19.75 -9.91
N HIS A 125 -4.39 -20.08 -11.02
CA HIS A 125 -5.05 -20.75 -12.14
C HIS A 125 -4.94 -22.28 -12.16
N ASP A 126 -3.83 -22.89 -11.68
CA ASP A 126 -3.61 -24.35 -11.85
C ASP A 126 -2.86 -25.05 -10.69
N LYS A 127 -2.33 -24.35 -9.69
CA LYS A 127 -1.54 -24.99 -8.62
C LYS A 127 -2.44 -25.52 -7.51
N LYS A 128 -2.80 -26.82 -7.58
CA LYS A 128 -3.34 -27.57 -6.44
C LYS A 128 -2.27 -27.78 -5.36
N PHE A 129 -2.65 -27.55 -4.11
CA PHE A 129 -1.87 -27.84 -2.92
C PHE A 129 -2.72 -28.63 -1.93
N LYS A 130 -2.11 -29.58 -1.21
CA LYS A 130 -2.72 -30.19 -0.02
C LYS A 130 -2.30 -29.42 1.24
N PRO A 131 -3.17 -29.25 2.24
CA PRO A 131 -2.79 -28.66 3.53
C PRO A 131 -1.60 -29.39 4.19
N SER A 132 -1.47 -30.71 4.01
CA SER A 132 -0.33 -31.49 4.48
C SER A 132 1.00 -31.08 3.85
N GLU A 133 1.00 -30.77 2.55
CA GLU A 133 2.18 -30.28 1.82
C GLU A 133 2.54 -28.86 2.28
N PHE A 134 1.54 -28.01 2.49
CA PHE A 134 1.73 -26.67 3.05
C PHE A 134 2.35 -26.74 4.46
N CYS A 135 1.81 -27.56 5.36
CA CYS A 135 2.40 -27.79 6.69
C CYS A 135 3.84 -28.34 6.61
N ALA A 136 4.12 -29.27 5.71
CA ALA A 136 5.48 -29.79 5.51
C ALA A 136 6.44 -28.69 5.00
N THR A 137 6.01 -27.83 4.07
CA THR A 137 6.83 -26.69 3.62
C THR A 137 7.05 -25.66 4.73
N HIS A 138 6.07 -25.43 5.60
CA HIS A 138 6.20 -24.53 6.73
C HIS A 138 7.19 -25.06 7.78
N LEU A 139 7.10 -26.34 8.14
CA LEU A 139 8.05 -26.99 9.06
C LEU A 139 9.47 -26.95 8.50
N LYS A 140 9.65 -27.26 7.21
CA LYS A 140 10.96 -27.17 6.55
C LYS A 140 11.51 -25.75 6.46
N ALA A 141 10.65 -24.74 6.33
CA ALA A 141 11.07 -23.33 6.37
C ALA A 141 11.55 -22.93 7.78
N ILE A 142 10.88 -23.40 8.84
CA ILE A 142 11.34 -23.20 10.23
C ILE A 142 12.70 -23.88 10.45
N GLU A 143 12.85 -25.12 9.99
CA GLU A 143 14.10 -25.89 10.09
C GLU A 143 15.27 -25.17 9.41
N LEU A 144 15.08 -24.68 8.17
CA LEU A 144 16.09 -23.90 7.44
C LEU A 144 16.43 -22.55 8.11
N VAL A 145 15.44 -21.88 8.72
CA VAL A 145 15.69 -20.66 9.49
C VAL A 145 16.49 -20.98 10.76
N GLN A 146 16.17 -22.08 11.45
CA GLN A 146 16.92 -22.52 12.63
C GLN A 146 18.37 -22.88 12.27
N GLU A 147 18.59 -23.68 11.22
CA GLU A 147 19.93 -24.02 10.71
C GLU A 147 20.73 -22.75 10.39
N ARG A 148 20.10 -21.76 9.73
CA ARG A 148 20.76 -20.50 9.39
C ARG A 148 21.04 -19.62 10.60
N VAL A 149 20.18 -19.64 11.62
CA VAL A 149 20.43 -18.98 12.91
C VAL A 149 21.59 -19.65 13.64
N ASP A 150 21.61 -20.98 13.71
CA ASP A 150 22.69 -21.75 14.36
C ASP A 150 24.04 -21.52 13.66
N GLU A 151 24.06 -21.40 12.32
CA GLU A 151 25.22 -21.00 11.52
C GLU A 151 25.67 -19.57 11.81
N MET A 152 24.76 -18.59 11.81
CA MET A 152 25.07 -17.18 12.13
C MET A 152 25.55 -17.00 13.58
N MET A 153 25.05 -17.82 14.50
CA MET A 153 25.47 -17.87 15.90
C MET A 153 26.75 -18.71 16.10
N LEU A 154 27.33 -19.30 15.04
CA LEU A 154 28.52 -20.16 15.10
C LEU A 154 28.41 -21.32 16.11
N GLY A 155 27.20 -21.87 16.27
CA GLY A 155 26.90 -22.90 17.28
C GLY A 155 26.80 -22.38 18.73
N LEU A 156 26.84 -21.06 18.95
CA LEU A 156 26.66 -20.44 20.27
C LEU A 156 25.20 -20.58 20.72
N LYS A 157 24.94 -21.62 21.51
CA LYS A 157 23.61 -21.90 22.05
C LYS A 157 23.30 -21.00 23.23
N VAL A 158 22.68 -19.85 22.98
CA VAL A 158 22.28 -18.91 24.04
C VAL A 158 21.01 -19.43 24.71
N ASP A 159 21.14 -19.88 25.95
CA ASP A 159 20.01 -20.30 26.79
C ASP A 159 19.29 -19.06 27.35
N ILE A 160 18.48 -18.42 26.50
CA ILE A 160 17.71 -17.24 26.88
C ILE A 160 16.39 -17.69 27.50
N ASN A 161 16.31 -17.63 28.83
CA ASN A 161 15.04 -17.78 29.52
C ASN A 161 14.14 -16.55 29.24
N ILE A 162 13.17 -16.73 28.33
CA ILE A 162 12.28 -15.65 27.89
C ILE A 162 11.43 -15.12 29.06
N ASP A 163 11.16 -15.95 30.08
CA ASP A 163 10.37 -15.57 31.25
C ASP A 163 11.13 -14.62 32.19
N GLU A 164 12.47 -14.66 32.23
CA GLU A 164 13.28 -13.69 32.99
C GLU A 164 13.28 -12.30 32.34
N ILE A 165 13.33 -12.24 31.00
CA ILE A 165 13.33 -10.97 30.26
C ILE A 165 11.98 -10.25 30.43
N LEU A 166 10.88 -10.99 30.44
CA LEU A 166 9.54 -10.46 30.72
C LEU A 166 9.32 -10.08 32.20
N GLY A 167 10.17 -10.56 33.12
CA GLY A 167 10.08 -10.32 34.56
C GLY A 167 10.70 -9.00 35.06
N SER A 168 11.57 -8.34 34.28
CA SER A 168 12.31 -7.14 34.76
C SER A 168 11.47 -5.84 34.83
N GLY A 169 10.17 -5.88 34.50
CA GLY A 169 9.24 -4.76 34.59
C GLY A 169 8.86 -4.30 36.01
N SER A 170 9.54 -4.77 37.07
CA SER A 170 9.25 -4.45 38.47
C SER A 170 10.35 -3.62 39.16
N GLY A 171 10.90 -2.64 38.44
CA GLY A 171 11.79 -1.62 39.00
C GLY A 171 11.08 -0.57 39.86
N ARG A 172 10.39 -0.99 40.93
CA ARG A 172 9.87 -0.10 42.00
C ARG A 172 9.92 -0.78 43.37
N LYS A 173 11.05 -0.62 44.07
CA LYS A 173 11.08 -0.56 45.55
C LYS A 173 12.35 0.12 46.08
N LEU A 174 12.23 1.44 46.26
CA LEU A 174 12.91 2.26 47.25
C LEU A 174 11.83 3.22 47.78
N ALA A 175 11.64 3.44 49.07
CA ALA A 175 11.87 2.61 50.25
C ALA A 175 10.77 3.02 51.27
N GLU A 176 10.28 2.10 52.10
CA GLU A 176 9.44 2.48 53.26
C GLU A 176 10.35 2.85 54.43
N GLY A 177 10.00 3.93 55.13
CA GLY A 177 10.76 4.50 56.24
C GLY A 177 10.12 5.81 56.68
N ASP A 178 9.19 5.71 57.62
CA ASP A 178 8.50 6.84 58.25
C ASP A 178 9.49 7.70 59.07
N ASP A 179 9.20 9.00 59.24
CA ASP A 179 9.17 9.69 60.54
C ASP A 179 8.86 11.21 60.40
N GLU A 180 8.61 11.87 61.53
CA GLU A 180 7.77 13.07 61.67
C GLU A 180 8.46 14.46 61.54
N ALA A 181 7.64 15.45 61.17
CA ALA A 181 7.49 16.81 61.72
C ALA A 181 8.62 17.88 61.71
N GLY A 182 8.16 19.13 61.56
CA GLY A 182 8.89 20.39 61.75
C GLY A 182 9.52 20.94 60.46
N SER A 183 9.67 22.24 60.26
CA SER A 183 9.21 23.46 60.93
C SER A 183 9.84 24.60 60.11
N ASP A 184 9.06 25.63 59.79
CA ASP A 184 9.47 27.03 59.66
C ASP A 184 10.58 27.47 58.66
N ASN A 185 10.24 28.52 57.90
CA ASN A 185 11.08 29.69 57.60
C ASN A 185 12.30 29.51 56.64
N GLU A 186 12.74 30.50 55.86
CA GLU A 186 12.30 31.90 55.62
C GLU A 186 12.98 32.41 54.31
N ASP A 187 12.55 33.58 53.83
CA ASP A 187 13.31 34.60 53.06
C ASP A 187 13.76 34.30 51.59
N GLU A 188 13.33 35.13 50.62
CA GLU A 188 14.00 36.34 50.04
C GLU A 188 14.92 35.97 48.83
N ASP A 189 15.05 36.71 47.72
CA ASP A 189 14.45 37.99 47.29
C ASP A 189 14.64 38.22 45.76
N GLU A 190 13.93 39.22 45.19
CA GLU A 190 14.33 40.21 44.13
C GLU A 190 14.97 39.79 42.77
N ASP A 191 14.91 40.56 41.67
CA ASP A 191 13.89 41.50 41.10
C ASP A 191 14.25 41.82 39.59
N GLU A 192 13.70 42.89 38.97
CA GLU A 192 13.91 43.41 37.58
C GLU A 192 13.50 42.47 36.40
N ASP A 193 12.88 42.90 35.27
CA ASP A 193 12.15 44.14 34.87
C ASP A 193 11.28 43.83 33.60
N GLU A 194 10.51 44.80 33.07
CA GLU A 194 9.63 44.73 31.88
C GLU A 194 10.11 45.56 30.63
N GLU A 195 9.29 45.58 29.55
CA GLU A 195 9.33 46.35 28.26
C GLU A 195 10.52 46.06 27.28
N GLU A 196 10.44 46.16 25.94
CA GLU A 196 9.40 46.35 24.89
C GLU A 196 9.45 45.09 23.94
N ASP A 197 8.37 44.44 23.48
CA ASP A 197 7.53 44.70 22.28
C ASP A 197 8.25 45.09 20.97
N ASP A 198 8.18 44.20 19.95
CA ASP A 198 8.18 44.53 18.51
C ASP A 198 7.80 43.26 17.72
N GLY A 199 6.57 43.18 17.24
CA GLY A 199 6.01 41.96 16.62
C GLY A 199 6.11 41.91 15.09
N ASP A 200 6.38 40.71 14.55
CA ASP A 200 5.84 40.20 13.27
C ASP A 200 6.32 38.75 13.03
N ASP A 201 5.54 37.75 13.50
CA ASP A 201 5.74 36.33 13.16
C ASP A 201 4.41 35.57 13.23
N ASP A 202 3.82 35.25 12.08
CA ASP A 202 2.59 34.45 11.95
C ASP A 202 2.90 33.12 11.21
N GLU A 203 3.87 32.36 11.75
CA GLU A 203 4.14 30.97 11.34
C GLU A 203 3.19 29.98 12.07
N ASP A 204 1.89 30.00 11.75
CA ASP A 204 0.90 29.31 12.59
C ASP A 204 0.63 27.83 12.22
N ASN A 205 1.33 26.95 12.93
CA ASN A 205 1.28 25.49 12.90
C ASN A 205 -0.02 24.91 13.52
N TYR A 206 -1.13 24.94 12.78
CA TYR A 206 -2.39 24.38 13.29
C TYR A 206 -2.48 22.84 13.26
N LYS A 207 -2.02 22.22 14.36
CA LYS A 207 -2.49 20.90 14.81
C LYS A 207 -4.02 20.93 15.00
N ARG A 208 -4.77 20.10 14.25
CA ARG A 208 -6.22 19.91 14.51
C ARG A 208 -6.50 18.88 15.61
N PRO A 209 -7.53 19.09 16.45
CA PRO A 209 -7.88 18.18 17.52
C PRO A 209 -8.60 16.91 17.03
N LEU A 210 -8.19 15.76 17.57
CA LEU A 210 -8.86 14.46 17.40
C LEU A 210 -10.16 14.39 18.20
N ASN A 211 -11.27 14.93 17.67
CA ASN A 211 -12.61 14.71 18.25
C ASN A 211 -13.73 14.74 17.18
N ALA A 212 -13.75 13.73 16.31
CA ALA A 212 -14.87 13.44 15.40
C ALA A 212 -14.92 11.96 14.97
N SER A 213 -14.79 11.01 15.91
CA SER A 213 -14.95 9.57 15.63
C SER A 213 -15.31 8.77 16.90
N LYS A 214 -16.39 9.17 17.59
CA LYS A 214 -16.91 8.45 18.78
C LYS A 214 -18.33 7.89 18.63
N GLU A 215 -19.05 8.20 17.54
CA GLU A 215 -20.40 7.69 17.29
C GLU A 215 -20.45 6.66 16.14
N ALA A 216 -19.88 5.48 16.37
CA ALA A 216 -20.07 4.29 15.53
C ALA A 216 -19.87 2.96 16.28
N ARG A 217 -20.09 2.94 17.60
CA ARG A 217 -20.01 1.73 18.44
C ARG A 217 -21.35 1.43 19.11
N GLY A 218 -22.30 0.94 18.31
CA GLY A 218 -23.57 0.35 18.73
C GLY A 218 -23.71 -1.04 18.12
N LEU A 219 -23.98 -2.05 18.95
CA LEU A 219 -23.94 -3.47 18.58
C LEU A 219 -25.18 -3.93 17.81
N VAL A 220 -24.99 -4.83 16.83
CA VAL A 220 -25.94 -5.92 16.57
C VAL A 220 -25.17 -7.23 16.43
N ASN A 221 -25.36 -8.13 17.39
CA ASN A 221 -24.94 -9.53 17.29
C ASN A 221 -25.84 -10.27 16.28
N LEU A 222 -25.26 -11.08 15.39
CA LEU A 222 -25.99 -12.14 14.70
C LEU A 222 -25.28 -13.48 14.88
N ASN A 223 -25.99 -14.41 15.51
CA ASN A 223 -25.53 -15.77 15.82
C ASN A 223 -25.23 -16.57 14.54
N PHE A 224 -24.00 -17.09 14.43
CA PHE A 224 -23.71 -18.22 13.55
C PHE A 224 -24.08 -19.54 14.26
N ASN A 225 -25.34 -19.94 14.12
CA ASN A 225 -25.82 -21.24 14.57
C ASN A 225 -25.45 -22.35 13.56
N HIS A 226 -24.17 -22.75 13.56
CA HIS A 226 -23.76 -24.08 13.12
C HIS A 226 -22.57 -24.56 13.96
N ARG A 227 -22.74 -25.69 14.66
CA ARG A 227 -21.67 -26.32 15.46
C ARG A 227 -20.60 -26.91 14.54
N PRO A 228 -19.32 -26.56 14.70
CA PRO A 228 -18.23 -27.52 14.60
C PRO A 228 -18.06 -28.23 15.96
N SER A 229 -17.77 -29.52 15.93
CA SER A 229 -17.38 -30.28 17.13
C SER A 229 -16.12 -29.70 17.79
N LYS A 230 -16.05 -29.77 19.13
CA LYS A 230 -14.95 -29.31 20.00
C LYS A 230 -13.55 -29.39 19.33
N VAL A 231 -13.00 -28.24 18.94
CA VAL A 231 -11.56 -28.09 18.65
C VAL A 231 -10.90 -27.52 19.91
N ASN A 232 -9.73 -28.07 20.26
CA ASN A 232 -9.06 -27.85 21.53
C ASN A 232 -8.58 -26.38 21.70
N THR A 233 -8.62 -25.84 22.92
CA THR A 233 -8.24 -24.44 23.19
C THR A 233 -6.75 -24.16 22.94
N HIS A 234 -5.88 -25.18 23.03
CA HIS A 234 -4.47 -25.07 22.65
C HIS A 234 -4.23 -24.75 21.17
N THR A 235 -5.10 -25.22 20.25
CA THR A 235 -4.92 -24.96 18.81
C THR A 235 -5.28 -23.51 18.44
N GLN A 236 -6.21 -22.87 19.17
CA GLN A 236 -6.53 -21.44 18.99
C GLN A 236 -5.34 -20.52 19.34
N GLN A 237 -4.60 -20.82 20.41
CA GLN A 237 -3.41 -20.03 20.79
C GLN A 237 -2.25 -20.18 19.80
N LEU A 238 -2.04 -21.36 19.21
CA LEU A 238 -1.05 -21.53 18.14
C LEU A 238 -1.42 -20.71 16.89
N ILE A 239 -2.69 -20.77 16.44
CA ILE A 239 -3.15 -20.07 15.24
C ILE A 239 -2.97 -18.54 15.37
N MET A 240 -3.22 -17.97 16.55
CA MET A 240 -2.98 -16.54 16.79
C MET A 240 -1.48 -16.19 16.87
N LYS A 241 -0.63 -17.00 17.53
CA LYS A 241 0.82 -16.73 17.62
C LYS A 241 1.56 -16.87 16.28
N VAL A 242 1.11 -17.76 15.40
CA VAL A 242 1.67 -17.92 14.05
C VAL A 242 1.33 -16.71 13.15
N SER A 243 0.16 -16.11 13.34
CA SER A 243 -0.29 -14.96 12.52
C SER A 243 0.52 -13.67 12.76
N SER A 244 0.96 -13.41 14.00
CA SER A 244 1.70 -12.19 14.34
C SER A 244 3.16 -12.19 13.88
N ILE A 245 3.81 -13.36 13.79
CA ILE A 245 5.20 -13.47 13.30
C ILE A 245 5.25 -13.40 11.77
N LEU A 246 4.26 -14.00 11.08
CA LEU A 246 4.14 -13.92 9.61
C LEU A 246 3.98 -12.49 9.09
N ALA A 247 3.30 -11.61 9.83
CA ALA A 247 3.14 -10.21 9.45
C ALA A 247 4.49 -9.46 9.36
N ALA A 248 5.43 -9.72 10.26
CA ALA A 248 6.74 -9.07 10.25
C ALA A 248 7.66 -9.59 9.13
N ALA A 249 7.68 -10.92 8.89
CA ALA A 249 8.52 -11.52 7.86
C ALA A 249 8.00 -11.30 6.42
N ALA A 250 6.68 -11.21 6.23
CA ALA A 250 6.08 -10.97 4.91
C ALA A 250 6.22 -9.51 4.43
N MET A 251 6.41 -8.54 5.34
CA MET A 251 6.59 -7.13 4.98
C MET A 251 8.00 -6.78 4.46
N ALA A 252 8.97 -7.69 4.56
CA ALA A 252 10.36 -7.46 4.11
C ALA A 252 10.66 -7.94 2.68
N SER A 253 9.74 -8.64 2.00
CA SER A 253 10.07 -9.45 0.80
C SER A 253 9.25 -9.18 -0.47
N VAL A 254 8.60 -8.01 -0.57
CA VAL A 254 7.81 -7.63 -1.78
C VAL A 254 8.25 -6.29 -2.43
N ALA A 255 9.19 -5.56 -1.83
CA ALA A 255 9.78 -4.36 -2.43
C ALA A 255 10.81 -4.77 -3.51
N GLN A 256 10.39 -4.83 -4.76
CA GLN A 256 11.27 -5.07 -5.92
C GLN A 256 12.25 -3.88 -6.04
N ALA A 257 13.49 -4.14 -6.45
CA ALA A 257 14.51 -3.10 -6.62
C ALA A 257 14.52 -2.53 -8.05
N TRP A 258 13.98 -3.26 -9.02
CA TRP A 258 13.87 -2.81 -10.41
C TRP A 258 12.84 -3.64 -11.19
N THR A 259 12.32 -3.04 -12.27
CA THR A 259 11.51 -3.70 -13.30
C THR A 259 12.14 -3.47 -14.68
N LEU A 260 12.10 -4.49 -15.54
CA LEU A 260 12.66 -4.48 -16.89
C LEU A 260 11.70 -5.18 -17.87
N ASP A 261 11.19 -4.42 -18.83
CA ASP A 261 10.24 -4.89 -19.82
C ASP A 261 10.81 -4.82 -21.24
N PHE A 262 10.76 -5.94 -21.97
CA PHE A 262 11.10 -6.01 -23.39
C PHE A 262 9.82 -6.12 -24.24
N PHE A 263 9.66 -5.21 -25.20
CA PHE A 263 8.55 -5.22 -26.16
C PHE A 263 9.06 -5.44 -27.59
N ALA A 264 8.36 -6.29 -28.34
CA ALA A 264 8.56 -6.45 -29.78
C ALA A 264 7.21 -6.41 -30.51
N SER A 265 7.06 -5.50 -31.48
CA SER A 265 5.88 -5.44 -32.35
C SER A 265 6.19 -5.93 -33.77
N LYS A 266 5.22 -6.61 -34.40
CA LYS A 266 5.25 -7.02 -35.80
C LYS A 266 3.84 -6.94 -36.39
N GLY A 267 3.56 -5.83 -37.08
CA GLY A 267 2.19 -5.51 -37.53
C GLY A 267 1.27 -5.32 -36.31
N THR A 268 0.12 -5.99 -36.32
CA THR A 268 -0.87 -5.96 -35.22
C THR A 268 -0.51 -6.83 -34.03
N ARG A 269 0.58 -7.62 -34.08
CA ARG A 269 0.96 -8.54 -32.99
C ARG A 269 2.09 -7.95 -32.15
N THR A 270 1.99 -8.11 -30.84
CA THR A 270 3.02 -7.73 -29.86
C THR A 270 3.48 -8.94 -29.06
N LYS A 271 4.74 -8.91 -28.61
CA LYS A 271 5.30 -9.81 -27.60
C LYS A 271 5.89 -8.97 -26.48
N LYS A 272 5.68 -9.40 -25.24
CA LYS A 272 6.24 -8.78 -24.03
C LYS A 272 6.99 -9.84 -23.22
N VAL A 273 8.16 -9.48 -22.68
CA VAL A 273 8.82 -10.21 -21.59
C VAL A 273 9.02 -9.23 -20.44
N PHE A 274 8.42 -9.53 -19.29
CA PHE A 274 8.56 -8.77 -18.04
C PHE A 274 9.56 -9.49 -17.13
N ALA A 275 10.40 -8.71 -16.45
CA ALA A 275 11.33 -9.17 -15.44
C ALA A 275 11.43 -8.17 -14.28
N ASN A 276 11.72 -8.68 -13.10
CA ASN A 276 11.93 -7.93 -11.87
C ASN A 276 12.95 -8.66 -10.98
N GLY A 277 13.43 -7.98 -9.94
CA GLY A 277 14.36 -8.58 -8.98
C GLY A 277 14.70 -7.65 -7.81
N HIS A 278 15.40 -8.20 -6.81
CA HIS A 278 15.85 -7.48 -5.61
C HIS A 278 17.38 -7.25 -5.58
N GLU A 279 18.14 -8.01 -6.37
CA GLU A 279 19.61 -8.00 -6.37
C GLU A 279 20.20 -7.83 -7.79
N ARG A 280 21.53 -7.82 -7.86
CA ARG A 280 22.30 -7.79 -9.12
C ARG A 280 22.23 -9.16 -9.80
N ASN A 281 21.30 -9.32 -10.74
CA ASN A 281 21.07 -10.61 -11.39
C ASN A 281 22.31 -11.20 -12.08
N GLU A 282 22.43 -12.53 -11.96
CA GLU A 282 23.17 -13.35 -12.91
C GLU A 282 22.56 -13.27 -14.32
N CYS A 283 23.29 -13.76 -15.32
CA CYS A 283 22.83 -13.67 -16.70
C CYS A 283 21.50 -14.43 -16.91
N THR A 284 20.45 -13.70 -17.28
CA THR A 284 19.12 -14.27 -17.49
C THR A 284 18.79 -14.38 -18.97
N ASN A 285 18.45 -15.59 -19.44
CA ASN A 285 18.00 -15.79 -20.82
C ASN A 285 16.55 -15.33 -21.02
N LEU A 286 16.28 -14.63 -22.12
CA LEU A 286 14.92 -14.36 -22.55
C LEU A 286 14.26 -15.66 -23.04
N ARG A 287 12.94 -15.74 -22.88
CA ARG A 287 12.15 -16.91 -23.30
C ARG A 287 12.40 -17.25 -24.77
N SER A 288 12.54 -18.54 -25.09
CA SER A 288 13.05 -19.01 -26.39
C SER A 288 12.22 -18.52 -27.59
N ASP A 289 10.90 -18.40 -27.41
CA ASP A 289 9.92 -17.86 -28.36
C ASP A 289 10.02 -16.34 -28.58
N TYR A 290 10.72 -15.60 -27.70
CA TYR A 290 11.02 -14.19 -27.91
C TYR A 290 12.15 -14.05 -28.93
N ASN A 291 11.78 -14.06 -30.21
CA ASN A 291 12.67 -14.11 -31.37
C ASN A 291 12.46 -12.95 -32.36
N TRP A 292 11.66 -11.95 -31.98
CA TRP A 292 11.42 -10.75 -32.79
C TRP A 292 12.39 -9.64 -32.41
N PRO A 293 12.67 -8.67 -33.29
CA PRO A 293 13.40 -7.46 -32.92
C PRO A 293 12.64 -6.74 -31.81
N THR A 294 13.30 -6.50 -30.68
CA THR A 294 12.81 -5.63 -29.62
C THR A 294 12.70 -4.22 -30.18
N THR A 295 11.51 -3.65 -30.08
CA THR A 295 11.15 -2.29 -30.52
C THR A 295 11.33 -1.28 -29.40
N GLU A 296 11.12 -1.71 -28.16
CA GLU A 296 11.14 -0.85 -26.98
C GLU A 296 11.56 -1.66 -25.74
N ILE A 297 12.29 -1.03 -24.84
CA ILE A 297 12.61 -1.56 -23.51
C ILE A 297 12.25 -0.49 -22.47
N HIS A 298 11.52 -0.85 -21.42
CA HIS A 298 11.33 0.02 -20.25
C HIS A 298 12.16 -0.52 -19.10
N PHE A 299 12.95 0.33 -18.44
CA PHE A 299 13.67 -0.03 -17.24
C PHE A 299 13.40 1.01 -16.15
N ASN A 300 12.78 0.58 -15.05
CA ASN A 300 12.48 1.45 -13.92
C ASN A 300 13.15 0.88 -12.66
N PRO A 301 14.15 1.54 -12.06
CA PRO A 301 14.62 1.21 -10.73
C PRO A 301 13.54 1.60 -9.71
N GLU A 302 13.15 0.66 -8.84
CA GLU A 302 12.23 0.92 -7.74
C GLU A 302 13.05 1.23 -6.48
N THR A 303 13.33 2.51 -6.27
CA THR A 303 14.22 3.01 -5.22
C THR A 303 13.57 2.96 -3.83
N GLY A 304 13.64 1.79 -3.21
CA GLY A 304 13.09 1.53 -1.88
C GLY A 304 13.89 0.49 -1.07
N GLY A 305 15.07 0.88 -0.58
CA GLY A 305 15.82 0.13 0.45
C GLY A 305 16.85 -0.90 -0.06
N TRP A 306 17.14 -0.95 -1.36
CA TRP A 306 18.10 -1.87 -1.97
C TRP A 306 19.16 -1.11 -2.79
N PRO A 307 20.38 -1.65 -3.00
CA PRO A 307 21.42 -0.96 -3.76
C PRO A 307 21.01 -0.75 -5.23
N ASP A 308 20.96 0.51 -5.64
CA ASP A 308 20.32 0.97 -6.88
C ASP A 308 20.82 0.24 -8.14
N ALA A 309 19.89 -0.30 -8.91
CA ALA A 309 20.15 -0.82 -10.24
C ALA A 309 20.23 0.34 -11.26
N LYS A 310 21.43 0.84 -11.52
CA LYS A 310 21.67 2.00 -12.41
C LYS A 310 21.37 1.77 -13.89
N GLY A 311 21.18 0.51 -14.31
CA GLY A 311 20.88 0.18 -15.69
C GLY A 311 20.83 -1.32 -15.97
N TYR A 312 20.87 -1.67 -17.24
CA TYR A 312 20.94 -3.06 -17.70
C TYR A 312 21.85 -3.20 -18.92
N THR A 313 22.26 -4.44 -19.18
CA THR A 313 22.97 -4.84 -20.40
C THR A 313 22.19 -5.97 -21.08
N ALA A 314 21.71 -5.74 -22.31
CA ALA A 314 21.04 -6.74 -23.13
C ALA A 314 21.99 -7.31 -24.19
N TYR A 315 21.89 -8.61 -24.46
CA TYR A 315 22.82 -9.36 -25.32
C TYR A 315 22.11 -10.04 -26.48
N SER A 316 22.78 -10.08 -27.63
CA SER A 316 22.28 -10.68 -28.87
C SER A 316 22.26 -12.22 -28.88
N LYS A 317 23.00 -12.89 -27.99
CA LYS A 317 22.97 -14.35 -27.80
C LYS A 317 22.60 -14.70 -26.36
N THR A 318 22.21 -15.95 -26.12
CA THR A 318 22.00 -16.50 -24.78
C THR A 318 23.28 -16.50 -23.95
N ASN A 319 23.13 -16.62 -22.63
CA ASN A 319 24.21 -16.67 -21.64
C ASN A 319 25.14 -15.44 -21.69
N CYS A 320 24.58 -14.28 -22.06
CA CYS A 320 25.24 -12.96 -22.06
C CYS A 320 26.46 -12.90 -22.98
N LYS A 321 26.32 -13.47 -24.17
CA LYS A 321 27.36 -13.54 -25.20
C LYS A 321 26.99 -12.71 -26.43
N GLY A 322 28.01 -12.38 -27.22
CA GLY A 322 27.85 -11.61 -28.46
C GLY A 322 27.77 -10.10 -28.23
N LYS A 323 27.18 -9.37 -29.18
CA LYS A 323 27.01 -7.91 -29.08
C LYS A 323 26.14 -7.58 -27.86
N ALA A 324 26.67 -6.76 -26.98
CA ALA A 324 25.99 -6.16 -25.83
C ALA A 324 25.36 -4.81 -26.22
N TYR A 325 24.37 -4.38 -25.44
CA TYR A 325 23.74 -3.07 -25.50
C TYR A 325 23.45 -2.62 -24.07
N TYR A 326 23.95 -1.45 -23.70
CA TYR A 326 23.77 -0.85 -22.39
C TYR A 326 22.58 0.10 -22.40
N GLY A 327 21.74 0.00 -21.39
CA GLY A 327 20.59 0.88 -21.16
C GLY A 327 20.56 1.37 -19.72
N VAL A 328 19.97 2.55 -19.52
CA VAL A 328 19.77 3.21 -18.22
C VAL A 328 18.26 3.28 -17.90
N GLU A 329 17.89 4.00 -16.85
CA GLU A 329 16.49 4.28 -16.51
C GLU A 329 15.68 4.88 -17.67
N GLY A 330 14.38 4.53 -17.72
CA GLY A 330 13.40 5.05 -18.66
C GLY A 330 13.13 4.17 -19.87
N ASN A 331 12.48 4.76 -20.87
CA ASN A 331 12.00 4.07 -22.08
C ASN A 331 12.99 4.23 -23.23
N GLN A 332 13.44 3.11 -23.79
CA GLN A 332 14.46 3.07 -24.84
C GLN A 332 13.92 2.39 -26.09
N PHE A 333 13.93 3.13 -27.20
CA PHE A 333 13.44 2.67 -28.50
C PHE A 333 14.60 2.16 -29.35
N MET A 334 14.48 0.93 -29.87
CA MET A 334 15.53 0.30 -30.67
C MET A 334 14.94 -0.68 -31.68
N LYS A 335 15.77 -1.26 -32.55
CA LYS A 335 15.35 -2.32 -33.49
C LYS A 335 16.41 -3.42 -33.50
N LYS A 336 16.54 -4.12 -32.37
CA LYS A 336 17.59 -5.12 -32.12
C LYS A 336 16.99 -6.38 -31.50
N THR A 337 17.45 -7.55 -31.92
CA THR A 337 17.04 -8.82 -31.31
C THR A 337 17.96 -9.16 -30.14
N PHE A 338 17.37 -9.39 -28.97
CA PHE A 338 18.08 -9.84 -27.77
C PHE A 338 17.68 -11.26 -27.39
N LYS A 339 18.56 -11.93 -26.63
CA LYS A 339 18.40 -13.32 -26.18
C LYS A 339 18.76 -13.54 -24.71
N SER A 340 19.49 -12.63 -24.08
CA SER A 340 19.65 -12.59 -22.63
C SER A 340 19.88 -11.15 -22.16
N TYR A 341 19.81 -10.93 -20.86
CA TYR A 341 20.12 -9.65 -20.22
C TYR A 341 20.81 -9.87 -18.88
N LYS A 342 21.44 -8.81 -18.38
CA LYS A 342 21.99 -8.69 -17.03
C LYS A 342 21.66 -7.29 -16.51
N VAL A 343 21.28 -7.18 -15.24
CA VAL A 343 21.07 -5.86 -14.59
C VAL A 343 22.39 -5.39 -13.97
N THR A 344 22.67 -4.09 -14.05
CA THR A 344 23.94 -3.47 -13.66
C THR A 344 23.69 -2.32 -12.69
N GLY A 345 24.57 -2.16 -11.69
CA GLY A 345 24.55 -1.04 -10.73
C GLY A 345 25.94 -0.49 -10.49
#